data_AF-A0A951ICS9-F1
#
_entry.id   AF-A0A951ICS9-F1
#
_cell.length_a   1.000
_cell.length_b   1.000
_cell.length_c   1.000
_cell.angle_alpha   90.00
_cell.angle_beta   90.00
_cell.angle_gamma   90.00
#
_symmetry.space_group_name_H-M   'P 1'
#
loop_
_entity.id
_entity.type
_entity.pdbx_description
1 polymer ?
#
loop_
_entity_poly.entity_id
_entity_poly.type
_entity_poly.pdbx_seq_one_letter_code
_entity_poly.pdbx_strand_id
1 'polypeptide(L)'
;IAFGFGYLFSPVWEHEQVHVLMDRVLADIIDYYRVTAGIFTGKQAPQHETVLLRKNSWVSMANLSDAFTRMLSEPKSKQRNIEYIHQFVVAVHMLNSHIATLSYYSDPVEPEYISTDYDPLIQASIQALQQARQLLTDTTPKKDFIRPDAGQIRLLDQRVNTLVRKRQEELRSGQLETSTRKTLSEFKSITDQFYFIYKISVDVEKVCVKLSS
;
A
#
# COMPACT_ATOMS: atom_id res chain seq x y z
N ILE A 1 8.48 -25.89 -47.15
CA ILE A 1 9.41 -25.19 -46.24
C ILE A 1 9.10 -23.71 -46.33
N ALA A 2 8.60 -23.10 -45.27
CA ALA A 2 8.41 -21.65 -45.18
C ALA A 2 8.95 -21.20 -43.83
N PHE A 3 10.17 -20.67 -43.85
CA PHE A 3 10.83 -19.97 -42.74
C PHE A 3 11.16 -18.56 -43.23
N GLY A 4 10.80 -17.55 -42.43
CA GLY A 4 11.11 -16.14 -42.66
C GLY A 4 9.83 -15.30 -42.79
N PHE A 5 9.64 -14.18 -42.10
CA PHE A 5 10.53 -13.28 -41.38
C PHE A 5 9.73 -12.63 -40.23
N GLY A 6 10.35 -12.52 -39.05
CA GLY A 6 9.73 -11.88 -37.89
C GLY A 6 10.76 -11.32 -36.91
N TYR A 7 11.76 -10.59 -37.40
CA TYR A 7 12.78 -9.93 -36.58
C TYR A 7 13.22 -8.59 -37.21
N LEU A 8 12.27 -7.77 -37.66
CA LEU A 8 12.55 -6.43 -38.21
C LEU A 8 12.24 -5.28 -37.25
N PHE A 9 11.68 -5.58 -36.08
CA PHE A 9 11.59 -4.64 -34.97
C PHE A 9 12.29 -5.30 -33.80
N SER A 10 13.32 -4.66 -33.25
CA SER A 10 13.78 -5.04 -31.91
C SER A 10 12.60 -4.73 -30.99
N PRO A 11 11.93 -5.71 -30.38
CA PRO A 11 10.81 -5.42 -29.50
C PRO A 11 11.32 -4.49 -28.40
N VAL A 12 10.51 -3.50 -27.99
CA VAL A 12 10.72 -2.85 -26.69
C VAL A 12 10.59 -3.97 -25.68
N TRP A 13 11.71 -4.41 -25.12
CA TRP A 13 11.76 -5.56 -24.24
C TRP A 13 10.94 -5.25 -22.99
N GLU A 14 10.09 -6.18 -22.53
CA GLU A 14 9.11 -5.85 -21.47
C GLU A 14 9.76 -5.45 -20.15
N HIS A 15 11.03 -5.81 -19.91
CA HIS A 15 11.76 -5.29 -18.75
C HIS A 15 11.94 -3.75 -18.75
N GLU A 16 11.98 -3.09 -19.91
CA GLU A 16 12.01 -1.62 -19.99
C GLU A 16 10.63 -1.02 -19.69
N GLN A 17 9.55 -1.75 -20.04
CA GLN A 17 8.18 -1.34 -19.77
C GLN A 17 7.74 -1.65 -18.33
N VAL A 18 8.26 -2.71 -17.72
CA VAL A 18 7.82 -3.15 -16.38
C VAL A 18 8.17 -2.12 -15.32
N HIS A 19 9.34 -1.48 -15.39
CA HIS A 19 9.70 -0.40 -14.45
C HIS A 19 8.78 0.81 -14.57
N VAL A 20 8.33 1.16 -15.79
CA VAL A 20 7.34 2.23 -16.02
C VAL A 20 5.99 1.85 -15.41
N LEU A 21 5.56 0.59 -15.58
CA LEU A 21 4.32 0.09 -14.98
C LEU A 21 4.40 0.01 -13.44
N MET A 22 5.57 -0.34 -12.91
CA MET A 22 5.85 -0.33 -11.46
C MET A 22 5.78 1.09 -10.89
N ASP A 23 6.40 2.07 -11.55
CA ASP A 23 6.27 3.48 -11.12
C ASP A 23 4.81 3.96 -11.18
N ARG A 24 4.11 3.60 -12.26
CA ARG A 24 2.71 3.98 -12.46
C ARG A 24 1.79 3.43 -11.38
N VAL A 25 1.91 2.14 -11.05
CA VAL A 25 1.03 1.54 -10.01
C VAL A 25 1.31 2.15 -8.63
N LEU A 26 2.56 2.48 -8.30
CA LEU A 26 2.86 3.17 -7.05
C LEU A 26 2.26 4.57 -7.02
N ALA A 27 2.29 5.30 -8.14
CA ALA A 27 1.65 6.60 -8.26
C ALA A 27 0.15 6.52 -7.93
N ASP A 28 -0.56 5.61 -8.60
CA ASP A 28 -2.01 5.46 -8.43
C ASP A 28 -2.37 4.96 -7.03
N ILE A 29 -1.56 4.07 -6.43
CA ILE A 29 -1.72 3.62 -5.04
C ILE A 29 -1.52 4.76 -4.05
N ILE A 30 -0.49 5.58 -4.23
CA ILE A 30 -0.22 6.72 -3.33
C ILE A 30 -1.41 7.67 -3.32
N ASP A 31 -1.96 7.99 -4.49
CA ASP A 31 -3.10 8.89 -4.60
C ASP A 31 -4.36 8.28 -3.99
N TYR A 32 -4.65 7.00 -4.24
CA TYR A 32 -5.76 6.29 -3.61
C TYR A 32 -5.61 6.19 -2.09
N TYR A 33 -4.39 5.93 -1.60
CA TYR A 33 -4.12 5.85 -0.17
C TYR A 33 -4.29 7.22 0.51
N ARG A 34 -3.79 8.31 -0.08
CA ARG A 34 -3.92 9.67 0.49
C ARG A 34 -5.36 10.05 0.77
N VAL A 35 -6.25 9.87 -0.23
CA VAL A 35 -7.66 10.22 -0.06
C VAL A 35 -8.35 9.31 0.96
N THR A 36 -8.08 8.01 0.92
CA THR A 36 -8.68 7.03 1.82
C THR A 36 -8.24 7.24 3.27
N ALA A 37 -6.93 7.39 3.49
CA ALA A 37 -6.35 7.63 4.80
C ALA A 37 -6.70 9.00 5.37
N GLY A 38 -6.83 10.02 4.50
CA GLY A 38 -7.17 11.38 4.90
C GLY A 38 -8.48 11.48 5.66
N ILE A 39 -9.46 10.63 5.35
CA ILE A 39 -10.76 10.56 6.02
C ILE A 39 -10.59 10.31 7.53
N PHE A 40 -9.68 9.41 7.91
CA PHE A 40 -9.39 9.10 9.33
C PHE A 40 -8.63 10.21 10.06
N THR A 41 -8.20 11.26 9.36
CA THR A 41 -7.59 12.46 9.93
C THR A 41 -8.52 13.68 9.89
N GLY A 42 -9.79 13.47 9.50
CA GLY A 42 -10.80 14.52 9.42
C GLY A 42 -10.80 15.29 8.10
N LYS A 43 -10.00 14.87 7.11
CA LYS A 43 -10.02 15.48 5.77
C LYS A 43 -11.26 14.98 5.02
N GLN A 44 -11.92 15.87 4.30
CA GLN A 44 -13.01 15.49 3.41
C GLN A 44 -12.43 14.97 2.10
N ALA A 45 -12.97 13.84 1.63
CA ALA A 45 -12.71 13.32 0.29
C ALA A 45 -14.07 13.10 -0.39
N PRO A 46 -14.37 13.78 -1.51
CA PRO A 46 -15.58 13.51 -2.25
C PRO A 46 -15.66 12.03 -2.65
N GLN A 47 -16.80 11.39 -2.38
CA GLN A 47 -16.97 9.93 -2.62
C GLN A 47 -16.61 9.53 -4.07
N HIS A 48 -16.94 10.37 -5.04
CA HIS A 48 -16.62 10.13 -6.46
C HIS A 48 -15.12 10.13 -6.75
N GLU A 49 -14.34 10.96 -6.05
CA GLU A 49 -12.88 11.03 -6.19
C GLU A 49 -12.23 9.75 -5.66
N THR A 50 -12.63 9.30 -4.46
CA THR A 50 -12.14 8.04 -3.87
C THR A 50 -12.46 6.84 -4.75
N VAL A 51 -13.66 6.77 -5.35
CA VAL A 51 -14.05 5.68 -6.26
C VAL A 51 -13.19 5.68 -7.53
N LEU A 52 -12.92 6.86 -8.11
CA LEU A 52 -12.09 6.98 -9.31
C LEU A 52 -10.64 6.55 -9.03
N LEU A 53 -10.05 7.05 -7.94
CA LEU A 53 -8.67 6.71 -7.56
C LEU A 53 -8.51 5.23 -7.24
N ARG A 54 -9.49 4.62 -6.55
CA ARG A 54 -9.55 3.17 -6.35
C ARG A 54 -9.52 2.42 -7.69
N LYS A 55 -10.35 2.84 -8.65
CA LYS A 55 -10.40 2.21 -9.98
C LYS A 55 -9.05 2.33 -10.70
N ASN A 56 -8.42 3.50 -10.66
CA ASN A 56 -7.11 3.72 -11.30
C ASN A 56 -6.05 2.79 -10.71
N SER A 57 -5.99 2.67 -9.38
CA SER A 57 -5.06 1.78 -8.68
C SER A 57 -5.21 0.30 -9.10
N TRP A 58 -6.45 -0.20 -9.19
CA TRP A 58 -6.71 -1.57 -9.64
C TRP A 58 -6.39 -1.79 -11.12
N VAL A 59 -6.62 -0.79 -11.99
CA VAL A 59 -6.29 -0.88 -13.41
C VAL A 59 -4.78 -0.94 -13.62
N SER A 60 -4.00 -0.07 -12.96
CA SER A 60 -2.54 -0.11 -13.10
C SER A 60 -1.93 -1.37 -12.48
N MET A 61 -2.49 -1.89 -11.38
CA MET A 61 -2.12 -3.19 -10.82
C MET A 61 -2.37 -4.34 -11.81
N ALA A 62 -3.51 -4.34 -12.51
CA ALA A 62 -3.82 -5.35 -13.53
C ALA A 62 -2.84 -5.28 -14.70
N ASN A 63 -2.58 -4.08 -15.24
CA ASN A 63 -1.60 -3.87 -16.30
C ASN A 63 -0.20 -4.37 -15.93
N LEU A 64 0.24 -4.12 -14.69
CA LEU A 64 1.51 -4.62 -14.18
C LEU A 64 1.53 -6.16 -14.09
N SER A 65 0.43 -6.76 -13.61
CA SER A 65 0.30 -8.21 -13.48
C SER A 65 0.34 -8.91 -14.85
N ASP A 66 -0.32 -8.32 -15.84
CA ASP A 66 -0.31 -8.81 -17.22
C ASP A 66 1.08 -8.70 -17.84
N ALA A 67 1.79 -7.58 -17.62
CA ALA A 67 3.17 -7.42 -18.08
C ALA A 67 4.12 -8.44 -17.43
N PHE A 68 3.98 -8.66 -16.12
CA PHE A 68 4.75 -9.70 -15.41
C PHE A 68 4.48 -11.10 -16.00
N THR A 69 3.21 -11.42 -16.28
CA THR A 69 2.83 -12.70 -16.90
C THR A 69 3.42 -12.87 -18.30
N ARG A 70 3.43 -11.81 -19.12
CA ARG A 70 4.11 -11.83 -20.43
C ARG A 70 5.61 -12.05 -20.29
N MET A 71 6.24 -11.37 -19.33
CA MET A 71 7.67 -11.53 -19.04
C MET A 71 8.04 -12.97 -18.64
N LEU A 72 7.17 -13.70 -17.92
CA LEU A 72 7.38 -15.13 -17.61
C LEU A 72 7.42 -16.03 -18.86
N SER A 73 6.81 -15.58 -19.96
CA SER A 73 6.81 -16.30 -21.24
C SER A 73 8.05 -16.00 -22.10
N GLU A 74 8.88 -15.03 -21.72
CA GLU A 74 10.11 -14.69 -22.43
C GLU A 74 11.22 -15.75 -22.20
N PRO A 75 12.22 -15.86 -23.09
CA PRO A 75 13.39 -16.70 -22.85
C PRO A 75 14.08 -16.35 -21.52
N LYS A 76 14.59 -17.34 -20.79
CA LYS A 76 15.23 -17.13 -19.46
C LYS A 76 16.33 -16.06 -19.46
N SER A 77 17.05 -15.89 -20.57
CA SER A 77 18.10 -14.86 -20.70
C SER A 77 17.56 -13.42 -20.73
N LYS A 78 16.25 -13.23 -20.89
CA LYS A 78 15.55 -11.94 -20.91
C LYS A 78 14.76 -11.64 -19.62
N GLN A 79 14.47 -12.66 -18.81
CA GLN A 79 13.79 -12.56 -17.51
C GLN A 79 14.67 -11.94 -16.41
N ARG A 80 15.12 -10.70 -16.60
CA ARG A 80 15.97 -9.98 -15.65
C ARG A 80 15.20 -9.66 -14.37
N ASN A 81 15.82 -9.90 -13.22
CA ASN A 81 15.27 -9.56 -11.90
C ASN A 81 13.87 -10.15 -11.61
N ILE A 82 13.50 -11.25 -12.26
CA ILE A 82 12.15 -11.83 -12.22
C ILE A 82 11.64 -12.09 -10.80
N GLU A 83 12.52 -12.52 -9.90
CA GLU A 83 12.20 -12.78 -8.50
C GLU A 83 11.79 -11.49 -7.76
N TYR A 84 12.58 -10.43 -7.89
CA TYR A 84 12.29 -9.15 -7.23
C TYR A 84 11.07 -8.46 -7.85
N ILE A 85 10.87 -8.58 -9.17
CA ILE A 85 9.67 -8.07 -9.81
C ILE A 85 8.43 -8.84 -9.30
N HIS A 86 8.52 -10.16 -9.14
CA HIS A 86 7.43 -10.93 -8.54
C HIS A 86 7.12 -10.49 -7.11
N GLN A 87 8.15 -10.34 -6.27
CA GLN A 87 7.99 -9.84 -4.89
C GLN A 87 7.31 -8.46 -4.88
N PHE A 88 7.68 -7.56 -5.79
CA PHE A 88 7.05 -6.27 -5.95
C PHE A 88 5.56 -6.39 -6.32
N VAL A 89 5.24 -7.19 -7.35
CA VAL A 89 3.85 -7.41 -7.80
C VAL A 89 2.99 -7.91 -6.64
N VAL A 90 3.46 -8.89 -5.88
CA VAL A 90 2.74 -9.42 -4.71
C VAL A 90 2.56 -8.35 -3.64
N ALA A 91 3.62 -7.62 -3.29
CA ALA A 91 3.57 -6.59 -2.27
C ALA A 91 2.60 -5.46 -2.62
N VAL A 92 2.62 -4.98 -3.86
CA VAL A 92 1.72 -3.93 -4.36
C VAL A 92 0.26 -4.42 -4.40
N HIS A 93 0.02 -5.68 -4.77
CA HIS A 93 -1.32 -6.27 -4.70
C HIS A 93 -1.86 -6.32 -3.26
N MET A 94 -1.04 -6.75 -2.30
CA MET A 94 -1.39 -6.75 -0.88
C MET A 94 -1.66 -5.35 -0.36
N LEU A 95 -0.80 -4.39 -0.73
CA LEU A 95 -0.96 -2.98 -0.37
C LEU A 95 -2.31 -2.43 -0.83
N ASN A 96 -2.67 -2.66 -2.10
CA ASN A 96 -3.94 -2.20 -2.66
C ASN A 96 -5.14 -2.87 -1.97
N SER A 97 -5.00 -4.15 -1.59
CA SER A 97 -6.03 -4.89 -0.84
C SER A 97 -6.24 -4.31 0.56
N HIS A 98 -5.17 -3.99 1.30
CA HIS A 98 -5.27 -3.35 2.60
C HIS A 98 -5.87 -1.95 2.53
N ILE A 99 -5.55 -1.16 1.50
CA ILE A 99 -6.18 0.15 1.26
C ILE A 99 -7.66 -0.02 0.94
N ALA A 100 -8.04 -1.04 0.17
CA ALA A 100 -9.44 -1.36 -0.10
C ALA A 100 -10.20 -1.72 1.19
N THR A 101 -9.62 -2.54 2.06
CA THR A 101 -10.17 -2.83 3.39
C THR A 101 -10.28 -1.57 4.24
N LEU A 102 -9.28 -0.69 4.23
CA LEU A 102 -9.35 0.60 4.93
C LEU A 102 -10.50 1.47 4.40
N SER A 103 -10.71 1.49 3.08
CA SER A 103 -11.80 2.27 2.46
C SER A 103 -13.19 1.80 2.85
N TYR A 104 -13.36 0.52 3.19
CA TYR A 104 -14.62 -0.01 3.71
C TYR A 104 -15.04 0.69 5.02
N TYR A 105 -14.08 1.04 5.87
CA TYR A 105 -14.34 1.76 7.14
C TYR A 105 -14.50 3.28 6.97
N SER A 106 -14.43 3.80 5.75
CA SER A 106 -14.38 5.25 5.49
C SER A 106 -15.74 5.88 5.12
N ASP A 107 -16.80 5.07 4.89
CA ASP A 107 -18.09 5.56 4.38
C ASP A 107 -19.32 4.97 5.12
N PRO A 108 -19.95 5.71 6.06
CA PRO A 108 -19.41 6.90 6.72
C PRO A 108 -18.42 6.50 7.82
N VAL A 109 -17.31 7.23 7.93
CA VAL A 109 -16.43 7.11 9.10
C VAL A 109 -17.15 7.66 10.34
N GLU A 110 -17.17 6.88 11.43
CA GLU A 110 -17.69 7.36 12.71
C GLU A 110 -16.69 8.36 13.35
N PRO A 111 -17.15 9.47 13.99
CA PRO A 111 -16.25 10.49 14.55
C PRO A 111 -15.23 9.94 15.55
N GLU A 112 -15.57 8.86 16.25
CA GLU A 112 -14.65 8.19 17.17
C GLU A 112 -13.43 7.59 16.48
N TYR A 113 -13.48 7.28 15.18
CA TYR A 113 -12.35 6.74 14.43
C TYR A 113 -11.48 7.79 13.77
N ILE A 114 -11.83 9.07 13.91
CA ILE A 114 -11.03 10.19 13.40
C ILE A 114 -9.97 10.57 14.44
N SER A 115 -8.69 10.53 14.06
CA SER A 115 -7.58 11.02 14.90
C SER A 115 -6.39 11.48 14.05
N THR A 116 -5.73 12.56 14.49
CA THR A 116 -4.44 12.98 13.92
C THR A 116 -3.30 12.02 14.29
N ASP A 117 -3.52 11.09 15.22
CA ASP A 117 -2.53 10.06 15.57
C ASP A 117 -2.17 9.13 14.41
N TYR A 118 -3.00 9.07 13.36
CA TYR A 118 -2.68 8.32 12.14
C TYR A 118 -1.68 9.06 11.22
N ASP A 119 -1.56 10.39 11.31
CA ASP A 119 -0.75 11.20 10.39
C ASP A 119 0.70 10.71 10.26
N PRO A 120 1.43 10.41 11.35
CA PRO A 120 2.81 9.93 11.25
C PRO A 120 2.94 8.65 10.41
N LEU A 121 2.01 7.72 10.59
CA LEU A 121 2.02 6.43 9.91
C LEU A 121 1.62 6.58 8.43
N ILE A 122 0.69 7.48 8.15
CA ILE A 122 0.29 7.86 6.78
C ILE A 122 1.47 8.46 6.03
N GLN A 123 2.12 9.47 6.61
CA GLN A 123 3.25 10.15 5.98
C GLN A 123 4.42 9.19 5.75
N ALA A 124 4.74 8.35 6.73
CA ALA A 124 5.78 7.35 6.61
C ALA A 124 5.54 6.35 5.48
N SER A 125 4.30 5.88 5.34
CA SER A 125 3.91 4.96 4.26
C SER A 125 4.05 5.64 2.89
N ILE A 126 3.51 6.85 2.74
CA ILE A 126 3.61 7.63 1.50
C ILE A 126 5.05 7.90 1.12
N GLN A 127 5.89 8.30 2.08
CA GLN A 127 7.29 8.59 1.83
C GLN A 127 8.05 7.34 1.38
N ALA A 128 7.85 6.19 2.03
CA ALA A 128 8.48 4.93 1.60
C ALA A 128 8.10 4.56 0.16
N LEU A 129 6.83 4.72 -0.23
CA LEU A 129 6.39 4.50 -1.61
C LEU A 129 6.98 5.54 -2.58
N GLN A 130 7.12 6.81 -2.17
CA GLN A 130 7.79 7.83 -2.96
C GLN A 130 9.28 7.55 -3.16
N GLN A 131 9.97 7.03 -2.14
CA GLN A 131 11.35 6.54 -2.29
C GLN A 131 11.41 5.36 -3.26
N ALA A 132 10.49 4.39 -3.13
CA ALA A 132 10.41 3.26 -4.06
C ALA A 132 10.28 3.74 -5.51
N ARG A 133 9.43 4.74 -5.78
CA ARG A 133 9.30 5.38 -7.09
C ARG A 133 10.60 6.04 -7.55
N GLN A 134 11.25 6.82 -6.68
CA GLN A 134 12.53 7.45 -7.01
C GLN A 134 13.59 6.43 -7.39
N LEU A 135 13.66 5.29 -6.70
CA LEU A 135 14.60 4.20 -7.03
C LEU A 135 14.32 3.54 -8.38
N LEU A 136 13.08 3.62 -8.88
CA LEU A 136 12.70 3.11 -10.20
C LEU A 136 13.01 4.11 -11.33
N THR A 137 13.04 5.41 -11.03
CA THR A 137 13.21 6.49 -12.03
C THR A 137 14.60 7.13 -12.04
N ASP A 138 15.26 7.25 -10.88
CA ASP A 138 16.55 7.91 -10.66
C ASP A 138 17.52 6.96 -9.93
N THR A 139 18.75 6.85 -10.43
CA THR A 139 19.76 5.91 -9.91
C THR A 139 20.42 6.36 -8.59
N THR A 140 20.00 7.49 -8.00
CA THR A 140 20.62 8.06 -6.79
C THR A 140 19.60 8.22 -5.65
N PRO A 141 19.71 7.42 -4.56
CA PRO A 141 18.86 7.56 -3.38
C PRO A 141 19.11 8.88 -2.64
N LYS A 142 18.04 9.58 -2.22
CA LYS A 142 18.15 10.64 -1.22
C LYS A 142 18.36 10.01 0.17
N LYS A 143 19.41 10.46 0.89
CA LYS A 143 19.91 9.83 2.13
C LYS A 143 19.11 10.14 3.41
N ASP A 144 18.22 11.13 3.40
CA ASP A 144 17.57 11.59 4.63
C ASP A 144 16.10 11.14 4.66
N PHE A 145 15.87 9.95 5.22
CA PHE A 145 14.53 9.44 5.50
C PHE A 145 14.24 9.48 7.00
N ILE A 146 13.16 10.16 7.37
CA ILE A 146 12.65 10.16 8.75
C ILE A 146 11.65 9.01 8.84
N ARG A 147 12.11 7.86 9.37
CA ARG A 147 11.19 6.81 9.81
C ARG A 147 10.39 7.36 10.99
N PRO A 148 9.07 7.12 11.05
CA PRO A 148 8.26 7.53 12.19
C PRO A 148 8.91 6.95 13.43
N ASP A 149 9.12 7.78 14.45
CA ASP A 149 9.71 7.29 15.68
C ASP A 149 8.76 6.27 16.33
N ALA A 150 9.31 5.36 17.14
CA ALA A 150 8.50 4.40 17.87
C ALA A 150 7.52 5.08 18.85
N GLY A 151 7.71 6.37 19.16
CA GLY A 151 6.84 7.18 20.01
C GLY A 151 5.52 7.57 19.35
N GLN A 152 5.50 7.88 18.06
CA GLN A 152 4.32 8.26 17.29
C GLN A 152 3.36 7.08 17.09
N ILE A 153 3.93 5.89 16.88
CA ILE A 153 3.20 4.61 16.83
C ILE A 153 2.55 4.26 18.18
N ARG A 154 3.17 4.67 19.31
CA ARG A 154 2.67 4.33 20.66
C ARG A 154 1.32 4.95 21.01
N LEU A 155 0.89 6.06 20.39
CA LEU A 155 -0.38 6.71 20.72
C LEU A 155 -1.58 5.86 20.30
N LEU A 156 -1.54 5.30 19.08
CA LEU A 156 -2.56 4.35 18.61
C LEU A 156 -2.60 3.10 19.49
N ASP A 157 -1.43 2.55 19.84
CA ASP A 157 -1.32 1.39 20.73
C ASP A 157 -1.86 1.68 22.13
N GLN A 158 -1.63 2.87 22.68
CA GLN A 158 -2.18 3.29 23.97
C GLN A 158 -3.71 3.32 23.94
N ARG A 159 -4.30 3.83 22.85
CA ARG A 159 -5.75 3.87 22.69
C ARG A 159 -6.34 2.46 22.56
N VAL A 160 -5.72 1.59 21.74
CA VAL A 160 -6.10 0.17 21.66
C VAL A 160 -6.04 -0.49 23.05
N ASN A 161 -4.92 -0.34 23.77
CA ASN A 161 -4.73 -0.93 25.09
C ASN A 161 -5.73 -0.41 26.13
N THR A 162 -6.16 0.85 26.02
CA THR A 162 -7.19 1.41 26.89
C THR A 162 -8.56 0.78 26.62
N LEU A 163 -8.92 0.60 25.35
CA LEU A 163 -10.15 -0.10 24.96
C LEU A 163 -10.12 -1.58 25.39
N VAL A 164 -8.97 -2.26 25.26
CA VAL A 164 -8.77 -3.64 25.73
C VAL A 164 -8.99 -3.74 27.25
N ARG A 165 -8.39 -2.85 28.04
CA ARG A 165 -8.57 -2.83 29.50
C ARG A 165 -10.03 -2.62 29.90
N LYS A 166 -10.69 -1.62 29.30
CA LYS A 166 -12.12 -1.38 29.53
C LYS A 166 -12.96 -2.61 29.18
N ARG A 167 -12.66 -3.27 28.06
CA ARG A 167 -13.36 -4.50 27.66
C ARG A 167 -13.16 -5.66 28.65
N GLN A 168 -11.96 -5.79 29.21
CA GLN A 168 -11.70 -6.80 30.25
C GLN A 168 -12.51 -6.55 31.53
N GLU A 169 -12.70 -5.29 31.92
CA GLU A 169 -13.53 -4.91 33.07
C GLU A 169 -15.02 -5.20 32.84
N GLU A 170 -15.55 -4.91 31.65
CA GLU A 170 -16.92 -5.26 31.26
C GLU A 170 -17.16 -6.77 31.30
N LEU A 171 -16.21 -7.56 30.76
CA LEU A 171 -16.31 -9.03 30.80
C LEU A 171 -16.28 -9.58 32.23
N ARG A 172 -15.43 -9.01 33.10
CA ARG A 172 -15.39 -9.37 34.53
C ARG A 172 -16.69 -9.04 35.27
N SER A 173 -17.41 -8.00 34.83
CA SER A 173 -18.71 -7.62 35.39
C SER A 173 -19.89 -8.32 34.69
N GLY A 174 -19.64 -9.27 33.78
CA GLY A 174 -20.67 -10.04 33.09
C GLY A 174 -21.35 -9.32 31.92
N GLN A 175 -20.83 -8.15 31.50
CA GLN A 175 -21.39 -7.36 30.40
C GLN A 175 -20.85 -7.85 29.04
N LEU A 176 -21.62 -8.71 28.37
CA LEU A 176 -21.21 -9.34 27.12
C LEU A 176 -21.38 -8.45 25.89
N GLU A 177 -22.44 -7.65 25.82
CA GLU A 177 -22.73 -6.77 24.67
C GLU A 177 -22.66 -5.31 25.08
N THR A 178 -21.60 -4.62 24.65
CA THR A 178 -21.31 -3.21 24.99
C THR A 178 -20.83 -2.47 23.74
N SER A 179 -20.98 -1.14 23.73
CA SER A 179 -20.41 -0.30 22.66
C SER A 179 -18.89 -0.44 22.58
N THR A 180 -18.20 -0.59 23.71
CA THR A 180 -16.74 -0.81 23.79
C THR A 180 -16.28 -2.01 22.97
N ARG A 181 -17.08 -3.10 22.91
CA ARG A 181 -16.76 -4.27 22.07
C ARG A 181 -16.66 -3.88 20.59
N LYS A 182 -17.66 -3.15 20.07
CA LYS A 182 -17.71 -2.70 18.67
C LYS A 182 -16.56 -1.73 18.40
N THR A 183 -16.44 -0.67 19.22
CA THR A 183 -15.40 0.34 19.10
C THR A 183 -13.99 -0.28 19.14
N LEU A 184 -13.73 -1.22 20.05
CA LEU A 184 -12.44 -1.92 20.12
C LEU A 184 -12.17 -2.70 18.83
N SER A 185 -13.15 -3.47 18.35
CA SER A 185 -12.99 -4.30 17.15
C SER A 185 -12.69 -3.45 15.92
N GLU A 186 -13.47 -2.40 15.70
CA GLU A 186 -13.34 -1.53 14.52
C GLU A 186 -12.08 -0.66 14.61
N PHE A 187 -11.84 0.02 15.75
CA PHE A 187 -10.65 0.85 15.94
C PHE A 187 -9.36 0.04 15.78
N LYS A 188 -9.32 -1.18 16.36
CA LYS A 188 -8.17 -2.07 16.18
C LYS A 188 -8.01 -2.49 14.72
N SER A 189 -9.10 -2.86 14.04
CA SER A 189 -9.05 -3.29 12.64
C SER A 189 -8.53 -2.18 11.72
N ILE A 190 -9.00 -0.95 11.92
CA ILE A 190 -8.54 0.25 11.21
C ILE A 190 -7.05 0.50 11.49
N THR A 191 -6.66 0.50 12.76
CA THR A 191 -5.26 0.69 13.19
C THR A 191 -4.33 -0.36 12.58
N ASP A 192 -4.74 -1.64 12.60
CA ASP A 192 -4.00 -2.73 11.99
C ASP A 192 -3.81 -2.51 10.47
N GLN A 193 -4.83 -2.00 9.75
CA GLN A 193 -4.67 -1.68 8.31
C GLN A 193 -3.59 -0.63 8.08
N PHE A 194 -3.53 0.43 8.88
CA PHE A 194 -2.46 1.41 8.77
C PHE A 194 -1.07 0.80 9.01
N TYR A 195 -0.94 -0.10 9.99
CA TYR A 195 0.33 -0.80 10.23
C TYR A 195 0.72 -1.74 9.08
N PHE A 196 -0.23 -2.49 8.52
CA PHE A 196 0.04 -3.35 7.36
C PHE A 196 0.45 -2.53 6.15
N ILE A 197 -0.26 -1.44 5.85
CA ILE A 197 0.06 -0.52 4.76
C ILE A 197 1.47 0.05 4.92
N TYR A 198 1.84 0.51 6.12
CA TYR A 198 3.18 1.02 6.39
C TYR A 198 4.26 -0.05 6.19
N LYS A 199 4.07 -1.22 6.80
CA LYS A 199 5.03 -2.32 6.71
C LYS A 199 5.26 -2.75 5.26
N ILE A 200 4.18 -2.94 4.50
CA ILE A 200 4.26 -3.33 3.10
C ILE A 200 4.91 -2.21 2.27
N SER A 201 4.62 -0.93 2.55
CA SER A 201 5.26 0.19 1.86
C SER A 201 6.79 0.20 2.06
N VAL A 202 7.25 -0.12 3.27
CA VAL A 202 8.68 -0.30 3.57
C VAL A 202 9.26 -1.53 2.88
N ASP A 203 8.51 -2.62 2.75
CA ASP A 203 8.98 -3.80 2.03
C ASP A 203 9.06 -3.56 0.51
N VAL A 204 8.11 -2.81 -0.07
CA VAL A 204 8.17 -2.32 -1.45
C VAL A 204 9.42 -1.47 -1.68
N GLU A 205 9.72 -0.52 -0.79
CA GLU A 205 10.95 0.28 -0.82
C GLU A 205 12.20 -0.61 -0.87
N LYS A 206 12.31 -1.60 0.04
CA LYS A 206 13.45 -2.54 0.07
C LYS A 206 13.58 -3.35 -1.22
N VAL A 207 12.47 -3.79 -1.81
CA VAL A 207 12.48 -4.52 -3.09
C VAL A 207 13.01 -3.60 -4.20
N CYS A 208 12.58 -2.33 -4.26
CA CYS A 208 13.10 -1.36 -5.21
C CYS A 208 14.61 -1.06 -5.02
N VAL A 209 15.13 -1.10 -3.79
CA VAL A 209 16.59 -1.04 -3.55
C VAL A 209 17.32 -2.22 -4.19
N LYS A 210 16.74 -3.43 -4.12
CA LYS A 210 17.33 -4.62 -4.76
C LYS A 210 17.26 -4.57 -6.29
N LEU A 211 16.23 -3.94 -6.85
CA LEU A 211 16.07 -3.77 -8.29
C LEU A 211 17.01 -2.71 -8.88
N SER A 212 17.49 -1.77 -8.07
CA SER A 212 18.43 -0.70 -8.48
C SER A 212 19.90 -1.04 -8.23
N SER A 213 20.19 -2.17 -7.57
CA SER A 213 21.53 -2.70 -7.32
C SER A 213 22.00 -3.62 -8.45
#